data_AF-P47566-F1
#
_entry.id   AF-P47566-F1
#
_cell.length_a   1.000
_cell.length_b   1.000
_cell.length_c   1.000
_cell.angle_alpha   90.00
_cell.angle_beta   90.00
_cell.angle_gamma   90.00
#
_symmetry.space_group_name_H-M   'P 1'
#
loop_
_entity.id
_entity.type
_entity.pdbx_description
1 polymer ?
#
loop_
_entity_poly.entity_id
_entity_poly.type
_entity_poly.pdbx_seq_one_letter_code
_entity_poly.pdbx_strand_id
1 'polypeptide(L)'
;MISELQQKITVLKDLLKTNKADAILIGSDQNRFWLTNFPSSAGWLIITSNKAKLFIDGRYYEAARNFINPIVEVELFVSFKQVKAFCESNGINHLLIEGDYLTFNYQDWIQAICKQYTVINAQEIRRVKLPSEIQAIEKAVDITRKVAVKLKRFIKPKMTELFISQWITNELVKQGGAKNSFDPIVATGKNGANPHHKPTKTIVKEGDFITCDFGTIYNGYCSDITRTFLVGKKPKSAKLLSAYKKVEEANLAGINAVNTTLTGSQVDKVCRDIIENSEFKDFFVHSTGHGVGIDIHEMPNVSQSYNKLLCENGVVTIEPGIYIPNLGGIRIEDMVLVKKEKSVWLSKSIPRAF
;
A
#
# COMPACT_ATOMS: atom_id res chain seq x y z
N MET A 1 -0.39 29.50 -0.31
CA MET A 1 0.14 28.12 -0.33
C MET A 1 0.07 27.61 -1.76
N ILE A 2 1.12 26.92 -2.22
CA ILE A 2 1.15 26.26 -3.53
C ILE A 2 0.12 25.12 -3.52
N SER A 3 -0.64 24.93 -4.61
CA SER A 3 -1.65 23.86 -4.66
C SER A 3 -1.00 22.47 -4.58
N GLU A 4 -1.72 21.45 -4.12
CA GLU A 4 -1.18 20.08 -4.07
C GLU A 4 -0.74 19.60 -5.46
N LEU A 5 -1.50 19.92 -6.53
CA LEU A 5 -1.11 19.63 -7.90
C LEU A 5 0.26 20.24 -8.25
N GLN A 6 0.48 21.52 -7.89
CA GLN A 6 1.76 22.16 -8.13
C GLN A 6 2.89 21.51 -7.32
N GLN A 7 2.64 21.04 -6.09
CA GLN A 7 3.62 20.28 -5.31
C GLN A 7 3.99 18.95 -5.99
N LYS A 8 3.01 18.20 -6.50
CA LYS A 8 3.23 16.96 -7.26
C LYS A 8 4.06 17.21 -8.53
N ILE A 9 3.74 18.29 -9.25
CA ILE A 9 4.52 18.72 -10.41
C ILE A 9 5.95 19.08 -10.04
N THR A 10 6.18 19.76 -8.91
CA THR A 10 7.53 20.07 -8.42
C THR A 10 8.34 18.81 -8.14
N VAL A 11 7.75 17.79 -7.49
CA VAL A 11 8.41 16.49 -7.26
C VAL A 11 8.88 15.87 -8.58
N LEU A 12 8.03 15.89 -9.61
CA LEU A 12 8.38 15.37 -10.92
C LEU A 12 9.49 16.20 -11.58
N LYS A 13 9.45 17.52 -11.48
CA LYS A 13 10.50 18.40 -12.04
C LYS A 13 11.86 18.20 -11.36
N ASP A 14 11.88 18.01 -10.05
CA ASP A 14 13.11 17.73 -9.30
C ASP A 14 13.68 16.35 -9.67
N LEU A 15 12.81 15.37 -9.94
CA LEU A 15 13.20 14.06 -10.45
C LEU A 15 13.84 14.16 -11.85
N LEU A 16 13.26 14.95 -12.75
CA LEU A 16 13.84 15.23 -14.07
C LEU A 16 15.23 15.85 -13.94
N LYS A 17 15.37 16.88 -13.10
CA LYS A 17 16.64 17.58 -12.86
C LYS A 17 17.71 16.63 -12.30
N THR A 18 17.35 15.80 -11.33
CA THR A 18 18.28 14.84 -10.69
C THR A 18 18.82 13.81 -11.68
N ASN A 19 17.98 13.36 -12.61
CA ASN A 19 18.36 12.38 -13.63
C ASN A 19 18.87 12.99 -14.94
N LYS A 20 18.94 14.33 -15.04
CA LYS A 20 19.26 15.05 -16.29
C LYS A 20 18.39 14.57 -17.45
N ALA A 21 17.09 14.41 -17.19
CA ALA A 21 16.10 13.98 -18.17
C ALA A 21 15.20 15.14 -18.59
N ASP A 22 14.67 15.06 -19.81
CA ASP A 22 13.82 16.11 -20.39
C ASP A 22 12.35 15.90 -20.03
N ALA A 23 11.95 14.65 -19.89
CA ALA A 23 10.59 14.26 -19.59
C ALA A 23 10.50 12.95 -18.80
N ILE A 24 9.34 12.70 -18.21
CA ILE A 24 8.93 11.40 -17.66
C ILE A 24 7.65 10.97 -18.36
N LEU A 25 7.61 9.72 -18.82
CA LEU A 25 6.42 9.08 -19.38
C LEU A 25 5.83 8.12 -18.35
N ILE A 26 4.60 8.40 -17.94
CA ILE A 26 3.83 7.69 -16.93
C ILE A 26 2.72 6.89 -17.63
N GLY A 27 2.83 5.58 -17.57
CA GLY A 27 1.85 4.60 -18.07
C GLY A 27 1.08 3.87 -16.97
N SER A 28 1.45 4.04 -15.69
CA SER A 28 0.76 3.44 -14.55
C SER A 28 -0.54 4.15 -14.21
N ASP A 29 -1.60 3.39 -13.92
CA ASP A 29 -2.89 3.93 -13.46
C ASP A 29 -2.72 4.76 -12.19
N GLN A 30 -1.82 4.31 -11.31
CA GLN A 30 -1.57 4.88 -10.00
C GLN A 30 -0.88 6.23 -10.08
N ASN A 31 0.20 6.40 -10.86
CA ASN A 31 0.87 7.69 -10.96
C ASN A 31 0.08 8.69 -11.82
N ARG A 32 -0.69 8.23 -12.81
CA ARG A 32 -1.68 9.08 -13.50
C ARG A 32 -2.75 9.58 -12.53
N PHE A 33 -3.35 8.68 -11.75
CA PHE A 33 -4.34 9.04 -10.72
C PHE A 33 -3.73 9.98 -9.67
N TRP A 34 -2.52 9.69 -9.19
CA TRP A 34 -1.82 10.53 -8.23
C TRP A 34 -1.69 11.97 -8.72
N LEU A 35 -1.25 12.20 -9.96
CA LEU A 35 -1.09 13.57 -10.45
C LEU A 35 -2.45 14.24 -10.74
N THR A 36 -3.40 13.51 -11.32
CA THR A 36 -4.62 14.11 -11.93
C THR A 36 -5.87 14.01 -11.06
N ASN A 37 -5.85 13.19 -10.00
CA ASN A 37 -7.00 12.73 -9.24
C ASN A 37 -8.10 12.05 -10.09
N PHE A 38 -7.80 11.67 -11.34
CA PHE A 38 -8.76 11.07 -12.26
C PHE A 38 -8.43 9.58 -12.48
N PRO A 39 -9.32 8.65 -12.06
CA PRO A 39 -9.08 7.23 -12.25
C PRO A 39 -9.29 6.82 -13.71
N SER A 40 -8.31 6.13 -14.30
CA SER A 40 -8.38 5.60 -15.67
C SER A 40 -7.53 4.34 -15.78
N SER A 41 -8.01 3.35 -16.54
CA SER A 41 -7.26 2.09 -16.80
C SER A 41 -6.37 2.12 -18.03
N ALA A 42 -6.39 3.23 -18.77
CA ALA A 42 -5.59 3.41 -19.98
C ALA A 42 -5.27 4.89 -20.20
N GLY A 43 -4.01 5.18 -20.49
CA GLY A 43 -3.53 6.50 -20.82
C GLY A 43 -2.03 6.65 -20.63
N TRP A 44 -1.48 7.72 -21.20
CA TRP A 44 -0.07 8.07 -21.15
C TRP A 44 0.06 9.51 -20.71
N LEU A 45 0.69 9.74 -19.58
CA LEU A 45 0.95 11.07 -19.06
C LEU A 45 2.42 11.39 -19.28
N ILE A 46 2.71 12.47 -20.00
CA ILE A 46 4.07 12.97 -20.19
C ILE A 46 4.24 14.31 -19.50
N ILE A 47 5.28 14.42 -18.68
CA ILE A 47 5.61 15.62 -17.91
C ILE A 47 7.02 16.07 -18.28
N THR A 48 7.18 17.36 -18.56
CA THR A 48 8.45 18.05 -18.82
C THR A 48 8.67 19.13 -17.75
N SER A 49 9.75 19.89 -17.86
CA SER A 49 10.02 21.04 -16.98
C SER A 49 8.94 22.14 -17.05
N ASN A 50 8.13 22.21 -18.11
CA ASN A 50 7.16 23.29 -18.33
C ASN A 50 5.77 22.85 -18.83
N LYS A 51 5.60 21.59 -19.29
CA LYS A 51 4.34 21.07 -19.81
C LYS A 51 3.95 19.75 -19.16
N ALA A 52 2.65 19.53 -19.03
CA ALA A 52 2.06 18.27 -18.61
C ALA A 52 0.96 17.91 -19.61
N LYS A 53 1.01 16.71 -20.18
CA LYS A 53 0.02 16.26 -21.17
C LYS A 53 -0.39 14.82 -20.92
N LEU A 54 -1.70 14.59 -20.83
CA LEU A 54 -2.33 13.29 -20.69
C LEU A 54 -2.98 12.88 -22.02
N PHE A 55 -2.44 11.86 -22.66
CA PHE A 55 -3.10 11.16 -23.74
C PHE A 55 -3.99 10.07 -23.14
N ILE A 56 -5.31 10.17 -23.30
CA ILE A 56 -6.26 9.26 -22.65
C ILE A 56 -7.21 8.60 -23.64
N ASP A 57 -7.52 7.32 -23.40
CA ASP A 57 -8.47 6.53 -24.18
C ASP A 57 -9.86 7.21 -24.25
N GLY A 58 -10.53 7.07 -25.39
CA GLY A 58 -11.88 7.59 -25.64
C GLY A 58 -12.93 7.13 -24.63
N ARG A 59 -12.73 6.00 -23.95
CA ARG A 59 -13.59 5.56 -22.82
C ARG A 59 -13.66 6.60 -21.69
N TYR A 60 -12.62 7.42 -21.55
CA TYR A 60 -12.47 8.37 -20.43
C TYR A 60 -12.34 9.82 -20.89
N TYR A 61 -12.09 10.07 -22.17
CA TYR A 61 -11.69 11.39 -22.70
C TYR A 61 -12.62 12.54 -22.27
N GLU A 62 -13.93 12.42 -22.48
CA GLU A 62 -14.88 13.49 -22.14
C GLU A 62 -14.92 13.77 -20.63
N ALA A 63 -14.89 12.73 -19.80
CA ALA A 63 -14.90 12.89 -18.34
C ALA A 63 -13.58 13.51 -17.85
N ALA A 64 -12.45 13.05 -18.39
CA ALA A 64 -11.13 13.55 -18.05
C ALA A 64 -10.96 15.02 -18.45
N ARG A 65 -11.38 15.39 -19.67
CA ARG A 65 -11.30 16.78 -20.17
C ARG A 65 -12.07 17.77 -19.30
N ASN A 66 -13.21 17.35 -18.74
CA ASN A 66 -14.06 18.18 -17.90
C ASN A 66 -13.61 18.22 -16.42
N PHE A 67 -12.96 17.16 -15.93
CA PHE A 67 -12.57 17.02 -14.52
C PHE A 67 -11.13 17.47 -14.23
N ILE A 68 -10.19 17.14 -15.10
CA ILE A 68 -8.75 17.32 -14.84
C ILE A 68 -8.39 18.81 -14.90
N ASN A 69 -7.53 19.23 -13.96
CA ASN A 69 -7.05 20.61 -13.92
C ASN A 69 -6.34 20.98 -15.25
N PRO A 70 -6.67 22.12 -15.88
CA PRO A 70 -6.12 22.53 -17.18
C PRO A 70 -4.59 22.68 -17.26
N ILE A 71 -3.88 22.68 -16.13
CA ILE A 71 -2.41 22.56 -16.12
C ILE A 71 -1.95 21.28 -16.83
N VAL A 72 -2.75 20.20 -16.76
CA VAL A 72 -2.53 18.98 -17.53
C VAL A 72 -3.41 19.03 -18.77
N GLU A 73 -2.79 19.21 -19.93
CA GLU A 73 -3.48 19.18 -21.22
C GLU A 73 -4.01 17.77 -21.49
N VAL A 74 -5.30 17.62 -21.80
CA VAL A 74 -5.93 16.31 -22.08
C VAL A 74 -6.13 16.16 -23.58
N GLU A 75 -5.58 15.10 -24.16
CA GLU A 75 -5.73 14.75 -25.57
C GLU A 75 -6.29 13.32 -25.72
N LEU A 76 -7.17 13.12 -26.69
CA LEU A 76 -7.68 11.78 -27.03
C LEU A 76 -6.53 10.93 -27.58
N PHE A 77 -6.25 9.80 -26.93
CA PHE A 77 -5.23 8.85 -27.37
C PHE A 77 -5.75 7.99 -28.52
N VAL A 78 -5.05 8.07 -29.65
CA VAL A 78 -5.26 7.29 -30.87
C VAL A 78 -4.11 6.31 -31.08
N SER A 79 -2.86 6.76 -30.90
CA SER A 79 -1.68 5.90 -30.99
C SER A 79 -0.44 6.54 -30.36
N PHE A 80 0.58 5.73 -30.10
CA PHE A 80 1.89 6.19 -29.63
C PHE A 80 2.59 7.20 -30.54
N LYS A 81 2.14 7.38 -31.80
CA LYS A 81 2.63 8.45 -32.68
C LYS A 81 2.39 9.84 -32.09
N GLN A 82 1.34 10.03 -31.28
CA GLN A 82 1.08 11.30 -30.60
C GLN A 82 2.12 11.58 -29.51
N VAL A 83 2.49 10.55 -28.73
CA VAL A 83 3.55 10.66 -27.71
C VAL A 83 4.90 10.96 -28.38
N LYS A 84 5.21 10.25 -29.48
CA LYS A 84 6.41 10.52 -30.28
C LYS A 84 6.44 11.95 -30.82
N ALA A 85 5.36 12.40 -31.45
CA ALA A 85 5.26 13.76 -32.00
C ALA A 85 5.41 14.83 -30.91
N PHE A 86 4.87 14.58 -29.71
CA PHE A 86 5.09 15.44 -28.56
C PHE A 86 6.56 15.48 -28.15
N CYS A 87 7.23 14.31 -28.07
CA CYS A 87 8.66 14.25 -27.78
C CYS A 87 9.50 15.05 -28.79
N GLU A 88 9.26 14.84 -30.08
CA GLU A 88 9.96 15.54 -31.16
C GLU A 88 9.73 17.05 -31.11
N SER A 89 8.47 17.48 -30.95
CA SER A 89 8.09 18.91 -30.93
C SER A 89 8.61 19.67 -29.70
N ASN A 90 8.95 18.96 -28.62
CA ASN A 90 9.49 19.55 -27.40
C ASN A 90 10.98 19.25 -27.19
N GLY A 91 11.65 18.66 -28.17
CA GLY A 91 13.09 18.37 -28.09
C GLY A 91 13.46 17.38 -26.98
N ILE A 92 12.60 16.41 -26.68
CA ILE A 92 12.83 15.39 -25.64
C ILE A 92 13.80 14.34 -26.17
N ASN A 93 15.01 14.32 -25.63
CA ASN A 93 16.09 13.39 -26.01
C ASN A 93 16.38 12.36 -24.92
N HIS A 94 15.98 12.61 -23.67
CA HIS A 94 16.13 11.70 -22.54
C HIS A 94 14.83 11.57 -21.74
N LEU A 95 14.27 10.36 -21.70
CA LEU A 95 12.99 10.04 -21.06
C LEU A 95 13.16 9.20 -19.79
N LEU A 96 12.48 9.55 -18.70
CA LEU A 96 12.30 8.65 -17.56
C LEU A 96 11.10 7.74 -17.78
N ILE A 97 11.26 6.46 -17.43
CA ILE A 97 10.24 5.41 -17.62
C ILE A 97 10.00 4.66 -16.31
N GLU A 98 8.74 4.35 -16.01
CA GLU A 98 8.30 3.62 -14.82
C GLU A 98 8.60 2.11 -14.92
N GLY A 99 9.77 1.67 -14.42
CA GLY A 99 10.20 0.28 -14.49
C GLY A 99 9.41 -0.69 -13.63
N ASP A 100 8.75 -0.16 -12.60
CA ASP A 100 7.93 -0.87 -11.63
C ASP A 100 6.51 -1.17 -12.13
N TYR A 101 6.08 -0.60 -13.27
CA TYR A 101 4.74 -0.79 -13.83
C TYR A 101 4.71 -1.23 -15.29
N LEU A 102 5.71 -0.88 -16.10
CA LEU A 102 5.73 -1.27 -17.51
C LEU A 102 6.33 -2.65 -17.71
N THR A 103 5.64 -3.47 -18.50
CA THR A 103 6.18 -4.76 -18.95
C THR A 103 7.20 -4.56 -20.06
N PHE A 104 8.06 -5.56 -20.27
CA PHE A 104 9.12 -5.51 -21.29
C PHE A 104 8.61 -5.24 -22.72
N ASN A 105 7.36 -5.61 -23.04
CA ASN A 105 6.74 -5.39 -24.35
C ASN A 105 6.64 -3.92 -24.76
N TYR A 106 6.77 -2.97 -23.82
CA TYR A 106 6.78 -1.54 -24.12
C TYR A 106 8.13 -1.03 -24.64
N GLN A 107 9.21 -1.83 -24.57
CA GLN A 107 10.56 -1.39 -24.89
C GLN A 107 10.69 -0.85 -26.33
N ASP A 108 10.16 -1.56 -27.32
CA ASP A 108 10.27 -1.15 -28.73
C ASP A 108 9.55 0.18 -28.98
N TRP A 109 8.39 0.39 -28.34
CA TRP A 109 7.66 1.64 -28.43
C TRP A 109 8.41 2.79 -27.75
N ILE A 110 9.00 2.55 -26.58
CA ILE A 110 9.82 3.54 -25.87
C ILE A 110 11.04 3.93 -26.71
N GLN A 111 11.75 2.95 -27.28
CA GLN A 111 12.92 3.18 -28.14
C GLN A 111 12.54 3.94 -29.43
N ALA A 112 11.36 3.68 -29.99
CA ALA A 112 10.85 4.39 -31.16
C ALA A 112 10.47 5.86 -30.86
N ILE A 113 10.15 6.18 -29.61
CA ILE A 113 9.78 7.52 -29.12
C ILE A 113 11.03 8.33 -28.76
N CYS A 114 11.96 7.75 -28.01
CA CYS A 114 13.12 8.44 -27.48
C CYS A 114 14.35 7.52 -27.48
N LYS A 115 15.46 7.99 -28.06
CA LYS A 115 16.69 7.20 -28.21
C LYS A 115 17.34 6.85 -26.89
N GLN A 116 17.21 7.73 -25.89
CA GLN A 116 17.76 7.52 -24.56
C GLN A 116 16.62 7.53 -23.54
N TYR A 117 16.59 6.50 -22.69
CA TYR A 117 15.67 6.45 -21.57
C TYR A 117 16.36 5.88 -20.34
N THR A 118 15.92 6.33 -19.15
CA THR A 118 16.34 5.78 -17.86
C THR A 118 15.13 5.16 -17.18
N VAL A 119 15.28 3.90 -16.78
CA VAL A 119 14.27 3.18 -16.00
C VAL A 119 14.40 3.57 -14.53
N ILE A 120 13.30 3.99 -13.92
CA ILE A 120 13.24 4.43 -12.52
C ILE A 120 12.23 3.59 -11.72
N ASN A 121 12.36 3.60 -10.40
CA ASN A 121 11.26 3.22 -9.50
C ASN A 121 10.34 4.43 -9.32
N ALA A 122 9.17 4.40 -9.95
CA ALA A 122 8.25 5.52 -9.96
C ALA A 122 7.41 5.61 -8.68
N GLN A 123 7.31 4.56 -7.85
CA GLN A 123 6.68 4.66 -6.52
C GLN A 123 7.36 5.69 -5.60
N GLU A 124 8.64 5.99 -5.79
CA GLU A 124 9.37 6.99 -4.98
C GLU A 124 8.74 8.38 -5.04
N ILE A 125 8.04 8.74 -6.13
CA ILE A 125 7.38 10.06 -6.25
C ILE A 125 6.21 10.23 -5.27
N ARG A 126 5.63 9.13 -4.78
CA ARG A 126 4.45 9.09 -3.91
C ARG A 126 4.78 8.76 -2.45
N ARG A 127 6.06 8.63 -2.11
CA ARG A 127 6.47 8.22 -0.77
C ARG A 127 6.08 9.22 0.33
N VAL A 128 6.05 10.52 0.00
CA VAL A 128 5.62 11.61 0.90
C VAL A 128 4.18 11.96 0.56
N LYS A 129 3.26 11.76 1.52
CA LYS A 129 1.83 12.01 1.31
C LYS A 129 1.52 13.49 1.53
N LEU A 130 0.67 14.04 0.65
CA LEU A 130 0.09 15.37 0.80
C LEU A 130 -1.11 15.35 1.77
N PRO A 131 -1.53 16.50 2.32
CA PRO A 131 -2.63 16.57 3.27
C PRO A 131 -3.92 15.86 2.82
N SER A 132 -4.36 16.02 1.57
CA SER A 132 -5.57 15.35 1.08
C SER A 132 -5.42 13.82 0.99
N GLU A 133 -4.20 13.36 0.71
CA GLU A 133 -3.85 11.93 0.62
C GLU A 133 -3.86 11.29 2.01
N ILE A 134 -3.27 11.98 3.00
CA ILE A 134 -3.32 11.57 4.41
C ILE A 134 -4.78 11.49 4.89
N GLN A 135 -5.61 12.49 4.57
CA GLN A 135 -7.03 12.48 4.95
C GLN A 135 -7.79 11.30 4.32
N ALA A 136 -7.50 10.96 3.07
CA ALA A 136 -8.10 9.80 2.42
C ALA A 136 -7.67 8.48 3.07
N ILE A 137 -6.39 8.34 3.42
CA ILE A 137 -5.85 7.18 4.15
C ILE A 137 -6.47 7.08 5.54
N GLU A 138 -6.52 8.16 6.31
CA GLU A 138 -7.15 8.21 7.63
C GLU A 138 -8.62 7.75 7.56
N LYS A 139 -9.33 8.15 6.51
CA LYS A 139 -10.70 7.71 6.27
C LYS A 139 -10.80 6.23 5.92
N ALA A 140 -9.89 5.71 5.08
CA ALA A 140 -9.79 4.28 4.79
C ALA A 140 -9.51 3.44 6.05
N VAL A 141 -8.67 3.95 6.97
CA VAL A 141 -8.38 3.33 8.27
C VAL A 141 -9.58 3.40 9.21
N ASP A 142 -10.32 4.51 9.25
CA ASP A 142 -11.55 4.62 10.04
C ASP A 142 -12.62 3.61 9.58
N ILE A 143 -12.70 3.35 8.27
CA ILE A 143 -13.59 2.33 7.70
C ILE A 143 -13.18 0.94 8.19
N THR A 144 -11.92 0.54 8.02
CA THR A 144 -11.46 -0.79 8.46
C THR A 144 -11.58 -0.98 9.97
N ARG A 145 -11.35 0.08 10.76
CA ARG A 145 -11.59 0.08 12.21
C ARG A 145 -13.02 -0.32 12.56
N LYS A 146 -14.02 0.28 11.91
CA LYS A 146 -15.44 -0.04 12.15
C LYS A 146 -15.73 -1.50 11.83
N VAL A 147 -15.15 -2.02 10.75
CA VAL A 147 -15.29 -3.44 10.38
C VAL A 147 -14.62 -4.34 11.40
N ALA A 148 -13.39 -4.04 11.84
CA ALA A 148 -12.66 -4.82 12.83
C ALA A 148 -13.42 -4.96 14.17
N VAL A 149 -14.03 -3.86 14.64
CA VAL A 149 -14.87 -3.86 15.85
C VAL A 149 -16.08 -4.78 15.71
N LYS A 150 -16.75 -4.76 14.54
CA LYS A 150 -17.87 -5.65 14.25
C LYS A 150 -17.40 -7.10 14.09
N LEU A 151 -16.25 -7.31 13.44
CA LEU A 151 -15.68 -8.62 13.15
C LEU A 151 -15.39 -9.42 14.43
N LYS A 152 -14.80 -8.79 15.46
CA LYS A 152 -14.57 -9.42 16.78
C LYS A 152 -15.86 -10.00 17.39
N ARG A 153 -17.01 -9.35 17.15
CA ARG A 153 -18.32 -9.82 17.64
C ARG A 153 -18.99 -10.83 16.71
N PHE A 154 -18.76 -10.67 15.41
CA PHE A 154 -19.38 -11.45 14.33
C PHE A 154 -18.83 -12.86 14.24
N ILE A 155 -17.50 -13.06 14.36
CA ILE A 155 -16.89 -14.38 14.20
C ILE A 155 -17.44 -15.35 15.26
N LYS A 156 -17.94 -16.50 14.81
CA LYS A 156 -18.39 -17.62 15.65
C LYS A 156 -17.88 -18.95 15.12
N PRO A 157 -17.79 -19.99 15.97
CA PRO A 157 -17.59 -21.35 15.51
C PRO A 157 -18.63 -21.74 14.44
N LYS A 158 -18.29 -22.72 13.59
CA LYS A 158 -19.11 -23.23 12.47
C LYS A 158 -19.18 -22.32 11.24
N MET A 159 -18.72 -21.07 11.31
CA MET A 159 -18.50 -20.25 10.11
C MET A 159 -17.30 -20.78 9.32
N THR A 160 -17.31 -20.57 8.00
CA THR A 160 -16.14 -20.85 7.15
C THR A 160 -15.29 -19.59 6.97
N GLU A 161 -13.99 -19.78 6.72
CA GLU A 161 -13.09 -18.66 6.38
C GLU A 161 -13.63 -17.85 5.20
N LEU A 162 -14.08 -18.53 4.14
CA LEU A 162 -14.65 -17.89 2.94
C LEU A 162 -15.90 -17.08 3.24
N PHE A 163 -16.79 -17.55 4.13
CA PHE A 163 -17.96 -16.78 4.52
C PHE A 163 -17.57 -15.49 5.27
N ILE A 164 -16.57 -15.59 6.16
CA ILE A 164 -16.07 -14.44 6.91
C ILE A 164 -15.39 -13.44 5.97
N SER A 165 -14.57 -13.89 5.00
CA SER A 165 -13.92 -12.97 4.05
C SER A 165 -14.92 -12.20 3.19
N GLN A 166 -15.96 -12.87 2.69
CA GLN A 166 -17.04 -12.21 1.95
C GLN A 166 -17.85 -11.24 2.83
N TRP A 167 -18.06 -11.59 4.10
CA TRP A 167 -18.69 -10.69 5.06
C TRP A 167 -17.85 -9.43 5.29
N ILE A 168 -16.52 -9.56 5.42
CA ILE A 168 -15.59 -8.42 5.54
C ILE A 168 -15.73 -7.49 4.33
N THR A 169 -15.66 -8.03 3.11
CA THR A 169 -15.82 -7.24 1.87
C THR A 169 -17.12 -6.45 1.84
N ASN A 170 -18.25 -7.11 2.13
CA ASN A 170 -19.55 -6.46 2.17
C ASN A 170 -19.60 -5.36 3.25
N GLU A 171 -19.04 -5.62 4.42
CA GLU A 171 -19.05 -4.67 5.52
C GLU A 171 -18.17 -3.45 5.25
N LEU A 172 -17.02 -3.60 4.58
CA LEU A 172 -16.17 -2.48 4.17
C LEU A 172 -16.93 -1.52 3.23
N VAL A 173 -17.66 -2.06 2.26
CA VAL A 173 -18.49 -1.26 1.34
C VAL A 173 -19.61 -0.55 2.09
N LYS A 174 -20.32 -1.25 2.99
CA LYS A 174 -21.36 -0.64 3.83
C LYS A 174 -20.85 0.50 4.71
N GLN A 175 -19.58 0.48 5.10
CA GLN A 175 -18.94 1.53 5.89
C GLN A 175 -18.42 2.71 5.05
N GLY A 176 -18.56 2.66 3.72
CA GLY A 176 -18.18 3.74 2.79
C GLY A 176 -16.91 3.48 1.99
N GLY A 177 -16.33 2.29 2.07
CA GLY A 177 -15.23 1.89 1.19
C GLY A 177 -15.71 1.66 -0.24
N ALA A 178 -14.89 1.98 -1.25
CA ALA A 178 -15.24 1.74 -2.64
C ALA A 178 -15.16 0.25 -3.01
N LYS A 179 -14.12 -0.43 -2.50
CA LYS A 179 -13.82 -1.86 -2.66
C LYS A 179 -12.74 -2.28 -1.67
N ASN A 180 -12.37 -3.56 -1.66
CA ASN A 180 -11.17 -4.01 -0.93
C ASN A 180 -9.90 -3.43 -1.58
N SER A 181 -8.87 -3.13 -0.79
CA SER A 181 -7.53 -2.80 -1.31
C SER A 181 -6.76 -4.03 -1.79
N PHE A 182 -7.09 -5.21 -1.26
CA PHE A 182 -6.59 -6.52 -1.65
C PHE A 182 -7.61 -7.60 -1.26
N ASP A 183 -7.43 -8.85 -1.70
CA ASP A 183 -8.31 -9.95 -1.30
C ASP A 183 -8.15 -10.26 0.19
N PRO A 184 -9.21 -10.17 1.03
CA PRO A 184 -9.08 -10.39 2.46
C PRO A 184 -8.54 -11.78 2.79
N ILE A 185 -7.53 -11.84 3.66
CA ILE A 185 -7.01 -13.08 4.21
C ILE A 185 -7.80 -13.40 5.47
N VAL A 186 -8.28 -14.64 5.57
CA VAL A 186 -8.96 -15.18 6.76
C VAL A 186 -8.46 -16.59 6.96
N ALA A 187 -7.66 -16.80 8.00
CA ALA A 187 -6.95 -18.04 8.25
C ALA A 187 -7.23 -18.52 9.69
N THR A 188 -7.91 -19.66 9.84
CA THR A 188 -8.27 -20.21 11.15
C THR A 188 -7.41 -21.43 11.52
N GLY A 189 -7.06 -21.55 12.79
CA GLY A 189 -6.26 -22.66 13.31
C GLY A 189 -4.94 -22.81 12.57
N LYS A 190 -4.64 -24.03 12.10
CA LYS A 190 -3.38 -24.33 11.39
C LYS A 190 -3.17 -23.54 10.10
N ASN A 191 -4.25 -23.08 9.46
CA ASN A 191 -4.14 -22.28 8.23
C ASN A 191 -3.45 -20.94 8.50
N GLY A 192 -3.52 -20.43 9.73
CA GLY A 192 -2.79 -19.23 10.15
C GLY A 192 -1.27 -19.37 10.03
N ALA A 193 -0.72 -20.58 9.89
CA ALA A 193 0.71 -20.79 9.64
C ALA A 193 1.15 -20.40 8.22
N ASN A 194 0.23 -20.04 7.32
CA ASN A 194 0.52 -19.56 5.97
C ASN A 194 0.26 -18.05 5.88
N PRO A 195 1.30 -17.20 5.74
CA PRO A 195 1.15 -15.74 5.68
C PRO A 195 0.22 -15.23 4.57
N HIS A 196 0.15 -15.94 3.44
CA HIS A 196 -0.67 -15.60 2.26
C HIS A 196 -1.83 -16.59 2.06
N HIS A 197 -2.38 -17.10 3.16
CA HIS A 197 -3.49 -18.05 3.08
C HIS A 197 -4.70 -17.46 2.33
N LYS A 198 -5.25 -18.22 1.40
CA LYS A 198 -6.50 -17.85 0.70
C LYS A 198 -7.68 -18.46 1.46
N PRO A 199 -8.71 -17.68 1.85
CA PRO A 199 -9.86 -18.19 2.58
C PRO A 199 -10.50 -19.42 1.92
N THR A 200 -10.74 -20.47 2.70
CA THR A 200 -11.29 -21.74 2.21
C THR A 200 -12.64 -22.06 2.85
N LYS A 201 -13.17 -23.27 2.60
CA LYS A 201 -14.31 -23.83 3.34
C LYS A 201 -13.93 -24.38 4.73
N THR A 202 -12.70 -24.18 5.19
CA THR A 202 -12.27 -24.59 6.54
C THR A 202 -13.17 -23.94 7.58
N ILE A 203 -13.66 -24.77 8.51
CA ILE A 203 -14.60 -24.36 9.55
C ILE A 203 -13.81 -23.82 10.75
N VAL A 204 -14.20 -22.64 11.21
CA VAL A 204 -13.73 -22.03 12.46
C VAL A 204 -14.19 -22.88 13.64
N LYS A 205 -13.25 -23.26 14.51
CA LYS A 205 -13.53 -24.03 15.73
C LYS A 205 -13.32 -23.16 16.97
N GLU A 206 -14.06 -23.46 18.02
CA GLU A 206 -13.84 -22.84 19.33
C GLU A 206 -12.42 -23.15 19.84
N GLY A 207 -11.77 -22.15 20.43
CA GLY A 207 -10.40 -22.18 20.94
C GLY A 207 -9.30 -22.01 19.89
N ASP A 208 -9.65 -21.87 18.61
CA ASP A 208 -8.69 -21.54 17.55
C ASP A 208 -8.41 -20.03 17.54
N PHE A 209 -7.21 -19.66 17.10
CA PHE A 209 -6.93 -18.31 16.64
C PHE A 209 -7.37 -18.17 15.18
N ILE A 210 -7.84 -16.98 14.81
CA ILE A 210 -8.19 -16.62 13.44
C ILE A 210 -7.55 -15.30 13.06
N THR A 211 -6.65 -15.33 12.09
CA THR A 211 -6.00 -14.14 11.54
C THR A 211 -6.85 -13.62 10.40
N CYS A 212 -7.28 -12.36 10.53
CA CYS A 212 -8.02 -11.64 9.51
C CYS A 212 -7.20 -10.42 9.10
N ASP A 213 -6.86 -10.35 7.83
CA ASP A 213 -6.11 -9.25 7.25
C ASP A 213 -6.90 -8.69 6.06
N PHE A 214 -7.16 -7.39 6.10
CA PHE A 214 -8.08 -6.74 5.19
C PHE A 214 -7.89 -5.23 5.17
N GLY A 215 -8.23 -4.65 4.02
CA GLY A 215 -8.20 -3.22 3.82
C GLY A 215 -9.26 -2.74 2.84
N THR A 216 -9.45 -1.43 2.76
CA THR A 216 -10.36 -0.82 1.78
C THR A 216 -9.69 0.30 1.02
N ILE A 217 -10.27 0.65 -0.14
CA ILE A 217 -9.93 1.85 -0.88
C ILE A 217 -10.98 2.93 -0.61
N TYR A 218 -10.54 4.11 -0.17
CA TYR A 218 -11.35 5.31 -0.06
C TYR A 218 -10.69 6.45 -0.85
N ASN A 219 -11.43 7.08 -1.77
CA ASN A 219 -10.90 8.12 -2.68
C ASN A 219 -9.56 7.73 -3.36
N GLY A 220 -9.41 6.45 -3.72
CA GLY A 220 -8.20 5.93 -4.37
C GLY A 220 -7.05 5.56 -3.44
N TYR A 221 -7.19 5.72 -2.12
CA TYR A 221 -6.15 5.37 -1.13
C TYR A 221 -6.54 4.16 -0.29
N CYS A 222 -5.57 3.30 -0.06
CA CYS A 222 -5.68 2.05 0.65
C CYS A 222 -5.56 2.23 2.18
N SER A 223 -6.24 1.34 2.90
CA SER A 223 -5.85 0.93 4.24
C SER A 223 -5.40 -0.53 4.25
N ASP A 224 -4.69 -0.91 5.30
CA ASP A 224 -4.19 -2.26 5.53
C ASP A 224 -4.12 -2.56 7.03
N ILE A 225 -4.83 -3.59 7.50
CA ILE A 225 -4.81 -4.00 8.90
C ILE A 225 -5.03 -5.50 9.06
N THR A 226 -4.15 -6.10 9.86
CA THR A 226 -4.30 -7.47 10.38
C THR A 226 -4.70 -7.49 11.86
N ARG A 227 -5.68 -8.33 12.20
CA ARG A 227 -6.01 -8.71 13.59
C ARG A 227 -6.15 -10.23 13.70
N THR A 228 -5.53 -10.81 14.73
CA THR A 228 -5.68 -12.23 15.05
C THR A 228 -6.55 -12.44 16.27
N PHE A 229 -7.77 -12.94 16.13
CA PHE A 229 -8.73 -13.10 17.22
C PHE A 229 -8.70 -14.50 17.84
N LEU A 230 -8.93 -14.61 19.15
CA LEU A 230 -9.28 -15.88 19.78
C LEU A 230 -10.78 -16.15 19.61
N VAL A 231 -11.15 -17.32 19.09
CA VAL A 231 -12.54 -17.74 18.99
C VAL A 231 -12.95 -18.44 20.29
N GLY A 232 -13.93 -17.89 21.01
CA GLY A 232 -14.36 -18.42 22.32
C GLY A 232 -13.55 -17.83 23.48
N LYS A 233 -13.45 -18.56 24.60
CA LYS A 233 -12.83 -18.04 25.85
C LYS A 233 -11.44 -18.60 26.16
N LYS A 234 -11.13 -19.82 25.73
CA LYS A 234 -9.88 -20.52 26.06
C LYS A 234 -9.14 -20.93 24.79
N PRO A 235 -7.88 -20.51 24.60
CA PRO A 235 -7.08 -20.99 23.47
C PRO A 235 -6.74 -22.47 23.64
N LYS A 236 -6.76 -23.24 22.55
CA LYS A 236 -6.29 -24.64 22.53
C LYS A 236 -4.77 -24.75 22.66
N SER A 237 -4.05 -23.70 22.28
CA SER A 237 -2.59 -23.70 22.22
C SER A 237 -2.01 -22.58 23.09
N ALA A 238 -1.34 -22.97 24.17
CA ALA A 238 -0.57 -22.05 25.00
C ALA A 238 0.58 -21.40 24.21
N LYS A 239 1.17 -22.15 23.25
CA LYS A 239 2.24 -21.66 22.38
C LYS A 239 1.76 -20.54 21.44
N LEU A 240 0.55 -20.63 20.87
CA LEU A 240 -0.01 -19.53 20.07
C LEU A 240 -0.38 -18.32 20.93
N LEU A 241 -0.80 -18.52 22.19
CA LEU A 241 -0.99 -17.41 23.12
C LEU A 241 0.34 -16.70 23.46
N SER A 242 1.43 -17.47 23.65
CA SER A 242 2.79 -16.92 23.84
C SER A 242 3.23 -16.13 22.59
N ALA A 243 3.04 -16.71 21.39
CA ALA A 243 3.33 -16.04 20.12
C ALA A 243 2.54 -14.74 19.96
N TYR A 244 1.27 -14.72 20.36
CA TYR A 244 0.45 -13.51 20.29
C TYR A 244 1.03 -12.37 21.13
N LYS A 245 1.39 -12.64 22.39
CA LYS A 245 2.01 -11.63 23.25
C LYS A 245 3.32 -11.11 22.68
N LYS A 246 4.11 -12.00 22.07
CA LYS A 246 5.40 -11.63 21.47
C LYS A 246 5.24 -10.77 20.21
N VAL A 247 4.29 -11.12 19.33
CA VAL A 247 3.93 -10.29 18.17
C VAL A 247 3.39 -8.93 18.62
N GLU A 248 2.59 -8.90 19.68
CA GLU A 248 2.06 -7.67 20.25
C GLU A 248 3.16 -6.73 20.76
N GLU A 249 4.14 -7.27 21.48
CA GLU A 249 5.33 -6.55 21.94
C GLU A 249 6.15 -6.01 20.77
N ALA A 250 6.43 -6.84 19.77
CA ALA A 250 7.18 -6.44 18.58
C ALA A 250 6.46 -5.33 17.80
N ASN A 251 5.15 -5.47 17.56
CA ASN A 251 4.35 -4.48 16.85
C ASN A 251 4.34 -3.12 17.60
N LEU A 252 4.14 -3.13 18.92
CA LEU A 252 4.20 -1.89 19.72
C LEU A 252 5.58 -1.22 19.67
N ALA A 253 6.66 -2.00 19.77
CA ALA A 253 8.01 -1.48 19.68
C ALA A 253 8.28 -0.88 18.29
N GLY A 254 7.87 -1.56 17.22
CA GLY A 254 7.96 -1.07 15.86
C GLY A 254 7.22 0.25 15.65
N ILE A 255 5.96 0.35 16.06
CA ILE A 255 5.16 1.58 15.97
C ILE A 255 5.86 2.76 16.67
N ASN A 256 6.41 2.52 17.87
CA ASN A 256 7.13 3.54 18.64
C ASN A 256 8.48 3.92 18.04
N ALA A 257 9.12 3.02 17.28
CA ALA A 257 10.40 3.28 16.61
C ALA A 257 10.23 4.11 15.33
N VAL A 258 9.08 4.06 14.65
CA VAL A 258 8.85 4.81 13.40
C VAL A 258 9.03 6.31 13.62
N ASN A 259 10.06 6.89 12.99
CA ASN A 259 10.28 8.33 12.84
C ASN A 259 11.26 8.58 11.68
N THR A 260 11.59 9.84 11.38
CA THR A 260 12.44 10.20 10.22
C THR A 260 13.94 9.99 10.44
N THR A 261 14.37 9.66 11.65
CA THR A 261 15.79 9.44 11.98
C THR A 261 16.22 7.99 11.75
N LEU A 262 15.25 7.07 11.59
CA LEU A 262 15.51 5.65 11.31
C LEU A 262 15.26 5.28 9.84
N THR A 263 16.01 4.30 9.36
CA THR A 263 15.73 3.60 8.11
C THR A 263 14.62 2.56 8.30
N GLY A 264 14.00 2.13 7.20
CA GLY A 264 13.06 1.01 7.26
C GLY A 264 13.70 -0.30 7.76
N SER A 265 14.98 -0.53 7.45
CA SER A 265 15.74 -1.66 7.99
C SER A 265 15.97 -1.58 9.49
N GLN A 266 16.17 -0.38 10.04
CA GLN A 266 16.29 -0.21 11.50
C GLN A 266 14.96 -0.44 12.21
N VAL A 267 13.84 0.01 11.64
CA VAL A 267 12.50 -0.27 12.18
C VAL A 267 12.18 -1.77 12.09
N ASP A 268 12.49 -2.44 10.97
CA ASP A 268 12.34 -3.89 10.85
C ASP A 268 13.14 -4.63 11.93
N LYS A 269 14.39 -4.21 12.14
CA LYS A 269 15.27 -4.80 13.15
C LYS A 269 14.68 -4.74 14.56
N VAL A 270 14.01 -3.64 14.93
CA VAL A 270 13.35 -3.51 16.25
C VAL A 270 12.32 -4.62 16.46
N CYS A 271 11.44 -4.85 15.49
CA CYS A 271 10.44 -5.92 15.57
C CYS A 271 11.10 -7.30 15.53
N ARG A 272 12.06 -7.47 14.63
CA ARG A 272 12.75 -8.74 14.38
C ARG A 272 13.56 -9.21 15.58
N ASP A 273 14.35 -8.34 16.21
CA ASP A 273 15.15 -8.65 17.40
C ASP A 273 14.26 -9.15 18.55
N ILE A 274 13.09 -8.56 18.75
CA ILE A 274 12.15 -8.99 19.82
C ILE A 274 11.71 -10.44 19.59
N ILE A 275 11.38 -10.81 18.34
CA ILE A 275 10.93 -12.17 18.01
C ILE A 275 12.11 -13.14 17.98
N GLU A 276 13.26 -12.74 17.41
CA GLU A 276 14.46 -13.58 17.28
C GLU A 276 15.16 -13.88 18.61
N ASN A 277 15.00 -13.01 19.61
CA ASN A 277 15.46 -13.26 20.98
C ASN A 277 14.43 -14.04 21.83
N SER A 278 13.47 -14.72 21.20
CA SER A 278 12.45 -15.54 21.85
C SER A 278 12.45 -16.98 21.33
N GLU A 279 11.58 -17.83 21.87
CA GLU A 279 11.36 -19.21 21.39
C GLU A 279 10.83 -19.28 19.93
N PHE A 280 10.55 -18.13 19.30
CA PHE A 280 9.94 -18.03 17.97
C PHE A 280 10.87 -17.56 16.86
N LYS A 281 12.20 -17.53 17.10
CA LYS A 281 13.20 -17.00 16.18
C LYS A 281 13.01 -17.41 14.72
N ASP A 282 12.78 -18.69 14.47
CA ASP A 282 12.72 -19.22 13.10
C ASP A 282 11.32 -19.09 12.45
N PHE A 283 10.38 -18.38 13.08
CA PHE A 283 8.98 -18.31 12.63
C PHE A 283 8.54 -16.92 12.15
N PHE A 284 9.43 -15.92 12.07
CA PHE A 284 9.16 -14.62 11.44
C PHE A 284 9.76 -14.55 10.03
N VAL A 285 8.95 -14.91 9.03
CA VAL A 285 9.41 -15.27 7.67
C VAL A 285 9.23 -14.18 6.61
N HIS A 286 8.83 -12.97 6.99
CA HIS A 286 8.63 -11.84 6.07
C HIS A 286 9.20 -10.53 6.63
N SER A 287 9.12 -9.45 5.85
CA SER A 287 9.47 -8.08 6.28
C SER A 287 8.48 -7.54 7.31
N THR A 288 8.91 -6.62 8.16
CA THR A 288 8.07 -5.97 9.17
C THR A 288 6.98 -5.09 8.58
N GLY A 289 7.13 -4.57 7.36
CA GLY A 289 6.05 -3.87 6.69
C GLY A 289 6.46 -3.20 5.38
N HIS A 290 5.55 -2.40 4.84
CA HIS A 290 5.70 -1.69 3.58
C HIS A 290 4.96 -0.35 3.61
N GLY A 291 5.16 0.46 2.57
CA GLY A 291 4.44 1.71 2.43
C GLY A 291 3.04 1.45 1.91
N VAL A 292 2.11 2.33 2.27
CA VAL A 292 0.70 2.27 1.84
C VAL A 292 0.26 3.64 1.32
N GLY A 293 -0.47 3.63 0.22
CA GLY A 293 -1.06 4.84 -0.37
C GLY A 293 -2.07 4.46 -1.44
N ILE A 294 -1.80 4.77 -2.71
CA ILE A 294 -2.68 4.34 -3.81
C ILE A 294 -2.52 2.85 -4.05
N ASP A 295 -1.29 2.35 -4.00
CA ASP A 295 -1.04 0.92 -3.97
C ASP A 295 -1.04 0.43 -2.53
N ILE A 296 -1.40 -0.83 -2.37
CA ILE A 296 -1.28 -1.51 -1.09
C ILE A 296 0.20 -1.68 -0.70
N HIS A 297 1.08 -1.95 -1.68
CA HIS A 297 2.53 -1.96 -1.51
C HIS A 297 3.17 -0.82 -2.30
N GLU A 298 3.66 0.20 -1.61
CA GLU A 298 4.43 1.30 -2.20
C GLU A 298 5.59 1.75 -1.29
N MET A 299 6.28 2.83 -1.66
CA MET A 299 7.36 3.41 -0.85
C MET A 299 6.82 4.34 0.26
N PRO A 300 7.53 4.48 1.40
CA PRO A 300 8.77 3.80 1.78
C PRO A 300 8.54 2.37 2.31
N ASN A 301 9.55 1.53 2.34
CA ASN A 301 9.44 0.13 2.80
C ASN A 301 9.97 -0.05 4.24
N VAL A 302 9.56 -1.12 4.95
CA VAL A 302 10.05 -1.49 6.29
C VAL A 302 10.54 -2.94 6.25
N SER A 303 11.75 -3.12 5.72
CA SER A 303 12.36 -4.43 5.53
C SER A 303 13.87 -4.37 5.76
N GLN A 304 14.47 -5.54 6.03
CA GLN A 304 15.91 -5.70 6.24
C GLN A 304 16.77 -5.06 5.12
N SER A 305 16.27 -5.03 3.88
CA SER A 305 16.98 -4.48 2.72
C SER A 305 16.74 -2.99 2.48
N TYR A 306 15.78 -2.35 3.16
CA TYR A 306 15.45 -0.94 2.94
C TYR A 306 16.31 0.01 3.81
N ASN A 307 17.51 0.30 3.32
CA ASN A 307 18.51 1.14 4.00
C ASN A 307 18.35 2.66 3.74
N LYS A 308 17.13 3.13 3.46
CA LYS A 308 16.82 4.57 3.32
C LYS A 308 16.06 5.06 4.54
N LEU A 309 16.30 6.31 4.94
CA LEU A 309 15.53 6.98 5.99
C LEU A 309 14.05 7.03 5.62
N LEU A 310 13.18 6.86 6.61
CA LEU A 310 11.76 7.11 6.44
C LEU A 310 11.53 8.62 6.25
N CYS A 311 10.66 8.97 5.31
CA CYS A 311 10.34 10.36 5.02
C CYS A 311 9.18 10.86 5.88
N GLU A 312 9.22 12.13 6.29
CA GLU A 312 8.07 12.77 6.94
C GLU A 312 6.84 12.66 6.02
N ASN A 313 5.68 12.35 6.60
CA ASN A 313 4.45 12.03 5.89
C ASN A 313 4.51 10.78 5.00
N GLY A 314 5.50 9.91 5.18
CA GLY A 314 5.38 8.52 4.73
C GLY A 314 4.32 7.79 5.55
N VAL A 315 3.64 6.81 4.97
CA VAL A 315 2.71 5.92 5.67
C VAL A 315 3.22 4.50 5.48
N VAL A 316 3.41 3.77 6.58
CA VAL A 316 3.94 2.41 6.59
C VAL A 316 3.08 1.47 7.44
N THR A 317 3.05 0.19 7.10
CA THR A 317 2.57 -0.88 7.97
C THR A 317 3.66 -1.29 8.96
N ILE A 318 3.24 -1.70 10.16
CA ILE A 318 4.06 -2.42 11.13
C ILE A 318 3.30 -3.71 11.45
N GLU A 319 3.74 -4.81 10.85
CA GLU A 319 2.99 -6.07 10.74
C GLU A 319 3.81 -7.32 11.11
N PRO A 320 4.54 -7.35 12.24
CA PRO A 320 5.27 -8.56 12.60
C PRO A 320 4.32 -9.76 12.74
N GLY A 321 4.83 -10.94 12.38
CA GLY A 321 4.07 -12.18 12.42
C GLY A 321 4.92 -13.38 12.83
N ILE A 322 4.28 -14.35 13.49
CA ILE A 322 4.87 -15.63 13.89
C ILE A 322 4.01 -16.75 13.28
N TYR A 323 4.63 -17.60 12.46
CA TYR A 323 3.94 -18.64 11.70
C TYR A 323 4.53 -20.01 12.05
N ILE A 324 3.79 -20.80 12.84
CA ILE A 324 4.27 -22.07 13.38
C ILE A 324 3.66 -23.22 12.55
N PRO A 325 4.46 -23.96 11.78
CA PRO A 325 3.98 -25.04 10.91
C PRO A 325 3.07 -26.01 11.66
N ASN A 326 1.96 -26.39 11.00
CA ASN A 326 0.93 -27.32 11.51
C ASN A 326 0.17 -26.87 12.77
N LEU A 327 0.50 -25.72 13.36
CA LEU A 327 -0.15 -25.21 14.58
C LEU A 327 -1.05 -23.99 14.29
N GLY A 328 -0.52 -22.99 13.58
CA GLY A 328 -1.21 -21.74 13.27
C GLY A 328 -0.23 -20.58 13.22
N GLY A 329 -0.75 -19.36 13.17
CA GLY A 329 0.07 -18.17 13.17
C GLY A 329 -0.66 -16.96 13.73
N ILE A 330 0.13 -15.97 14.11
CA ILE A 330 -0.33 -14.71 14.66
C ILE A 330 0.32 -13.58 13.88
N ARG A 331 -0.49 -12.65 13.38
CA ARG A 331 -0.05 -11.36 12.85
C ARG A 331 -0.90 -10.25 13.47
N ILE A 332 -0.25 -9.13 13.79
CA ILE A 332 -0.89 -7.88 14.23
C ILE A 332 -0.25 -6.79 13.40
N GLU A 333 -1.09 -6.02 12.73
CA GLU A 333 -0.63 -5.00 11.82
C GLU A 333 -1.34 -3.69 12.03
N ASP A 334 -0.57 -2.62 11.95
CA ASP A 334 -1.04 -1.27 12.16
C ASP A 334 -0.41 -0.32 11.16
N MET A 335 -1.19 0.67 10.72
CA MET A 335 -0.70 1.73 9.86
C MET A 335 -0.18 2.91 10.69
N VAL A 336 0.97 3.42 10.27
CA VAL A 336 1.71 4.45 10.99
C VAL A 336 2.12 5.56 10.02
N LEU A 337 1.74 6.80 10.34
CA LEU A 337 2.18 7.99 9.64
C LEU A 337 3.50 8.47 10.27
N VAL A 338 4.54 8.52 9.45
CA VAL A 338 5.89 8.94 9.83
C VAL A 338 5.92 10.44 10.11
N LYS A 339 6.49 10.80 11.27
CA LYS A 339 6.75 12.19 11.70
C LYS A 339 8.17 12.28 12.25
N LYS A 340 8.69 13.50 12.43
CA LYS A 340 10.08 13.74 12.83
C LYS A 340 10.49 13.06 14.13
N GLU A 341 9.68 13.22 15.18
CA GLU A 341 9.99 12.69 16.51
C GLU A 341 9.09 11.50 16.87
N LYS A 342 7.77 11.74 16.88
CA LYS A 342 6.78 10.73 17.24
C LYS A 342 5.80 10.52 16.10
N SER A 343 5.76 9.30 15.58
CA SER A 343 4.78 8.89 14.58
C SER A 343 3.33 9.04 15.06
N VAL A 344 2.40 9.07 14.10
CA VAL A 344 0.96 8.97 14.38
C VAL A 344 0.51 7.56 14.06
N TRP A 345 0.10 6.82 15.10
CA TRP A 345 -0.51 5.51 14.95
C TRP A 345 -1.96 5.66 14.47
N LEU A 346 -2.19 5.49 13.17
CA LEU A 346 -3.48 5.75 12.51
C LEU A 346 -4.56 4.77 12.98
N SER A 347 -4.20 3.50 13.13
CA SER A 347 -5.10 2.41 13.53
C SER A 347 -5.16 2.17 15.05
N LYS A 348 -4.67 3.09 15.88
CA LYS A 348 -4.60 2.94 17.35
C LYS A 348 -5.91 2.56 18.01
N SER A 349 -7.01 3.04 17.46
CA SER A 349 -8.37 2.83 18.00
C SER A 349 -9.00 1.50 17.59
N ILE A 350 -8.30 0.66 16.82
CA ILE A 350 -8.75 -0.70 16.48
C ILE A 350 -8.40 -1.64 17.63
N PRO A 351 -9.41 -2.22 18.33
CA PRO A 351 -9.16 -3.11 19.45
C PRO A 351 -8.33 -4.31 19.02
N ARG A 352 -7.44 -4.74 19.92
CA ARG A 352 -6.74 -6.01 19.79
C ARG A 352 -7.61 -7.18 20.23
N ALA A 353 -7.13 -8.39 19.95
CA ALA A 353 -7.88 -9.63 20.07
C ALA A 353 -8.48 -9.86 21.45
N PHE A 354 -7.70 -9.52 22.47
CA PHE A 354 -8.06 -9.57 23.88
C PHE A 354 -8.63 -8.24 24.28
#